data_AF-A0A645DWW6-F1
#
_entry.id   AF-A0A645DWW6-F1
#
_cell.length_a   1.000
_cell.length_b   1.000
_cell.length_c   1.000
_cell.angle_alpha   90.00
_cell.angle_beta   90.00
_cell.angle_gamma   90.00
#
_symmetry.space_group_name_H-M   'P 1'
#
loop_
_entity.id
_entity.type
_entity.pdbx_description
1 polymer ?
#
loop_
_entity_poly.entity_id
_entity_poly.type
_entity_poly.pdbx_seq_one_letter_code
_entity_poly.pdbx_strand_id
1 'polypeptide(L)'
;METARSIREDFLQQDAFSTDDAYSPLKKQFKLVSLILSFYHKCQKALESGVTIDDITSLPVIEKIGRAKTIAPDIFDAECDKIIDELDDQLSSISTPGIKKA
;
A
#
# COMPACT_ATOMS: atom_id res chain seq x y z
N MET A 1 -5.68 0.88 -12.15
CA MET A 1 -5.57 -0.60 -12.19
C MET A 1 -4.64 -1.14 -11.11
N GLU A 2 -3.78 -0.29 -10.54
CA GLU A 2 -2.80 -0.66 -9.51
C GLU A 2 -3.35 -1.38 -8.28
N THR A 3 -4.46 -0.94 -7.69
CA THR A 3 -5.04 -1.64 -6.53
C THR A 3 -5.47 -3.06 -6.87
N ALA A 4 -6.07 -3.27 -8.05
CA ALA A 4 -6.43 -4.60 -8.51
C ALA A 4 -5.20 -5.48 -8.79
N ARG A 5 -4.10 -4.87 -9.25
CA ARG A 5 -2.80 -5.55 -9.38
C ARG A 5 -2.27 -5.97 -8.01
N SER A 6 -2.27 -5.06 -7.04
CA SER A 6 -1.82 -5.33 -5.67
C SER A 6 -2.63 -6.43 -4.99
N ILE A 7 -3.96 -6.44 -5.16
CA ILE A 7 -4.80 -7.56 -4.66
C ILE A 7 -4.35 -8.90 -5.26
N ARG A 8 -4.02 -8.95 -6.55
CA ARG A 8 -3.59 -10.20 -7.19
C ARG A 8 -2.20 -10.65 -6.76
N GLU A 9 -1.22 -9.74 -6.79
CA GLU A 9 0.20 -10.05 -6.64
C GLU A 9 0.64 -10.06 -5.16
N ASP A 10 0.04 -9.22 -4.33
CA ASP A 10 0.48 -8.97 -2.96
C ASP A 10 -0.40 -9.66 -1.91
N PHE A 11 -1.64 -10.01 -2.25
CA PHE A 11 -2.56 -10.69 -1.33
C PHE A 11 -2.95 -12.10 -1.81
N LEU A 12 -3.45 -12.24 -3.03
CA LEU A 12 -3.96 -13.54 -3.53
C LEU A 12 -2.83 -14.51 -3.88
N GLN A 13 -1.70 -14.02 -4.41
CA GLN A 13 -0.55 -14.85 -4.72
C GLN A 13 0.23 -15.17 -3.45
N GLN A 14 0.26 -16.46 -3.09
CA GLN A 14 1.04 -17.01 -1.99
C GLN A 14 2.02 -18.07 -2.51
N ASP A 15 3.29 -17.96 -2.10
CA ASP A 15 4.31 -18.96 -2.42
C ASP A 15 4.35 -20.07 -1.35
N ALA A 16 3.83 -21.25 -1.71
CA ALA A 16 3.80 -22.42 -0.84
C ALA A 16 5.20 -22.96 -0.45
N PHE A 17 6.26 -22.57 -1.17
CA PHE A 17 7.64 -22.97 -0.86
C PHE A 17 8.41 -21.93 -0.04
N SER A 18 7.85 -20.73 0.18
CA SER A 18 8.47 -19.65 0.95
C SER A 18 8.29 -19.87 2.46
N THR A 19 9.33 -19.66 3.25
CA THR A 19 9.24 -19.72 4.72
C THR A 19 8.33 -18.64 5.31
N ASP A 20 8.23 -17.50 4.65
CA ASP A 20 7.54 -16.31 5.16
C ASP A 20 6.13 -16.12 4.57
N ASP A 21 5.84 -16.78 3.43
CA ASP A 21 4.58 -16.63 2.66
C ASP A 21 3.80 -17.96 2.49
N ALA A 22 4.35 -19.11 2.91
CA ALA A 22 3.63 -20.39 2.83
C ALA A 22 2.41 -20.48 3.77
N TYR A 23 2.39 -19.67 4.84
CA TYR A 23 1.26 -19.61 5.78
C TYR A 23 1.09 -18.20 6.33
N SER A 24 -0.14 -17.68 6.27
CA SER A 24 -0.49 -16.35 6.80
C SER A 24 -1.64 -16.46 7.81
N PRO A 25 -1.44 -16.11 9.10
CA PRO A 25 -2.50 -16.10 10.09
C PRO A 25 -3.64 -15.13 9.72
N LEU A 26 -4.88 -15.42 10.14
CA LEU A 26 -6.06 -14.61 9.80
C LEU A 26 -5.90 -13.12 10.16
N LYS A 27 -5.27 -12.82 11.31
CA LYS A 27 -4.99 -11.43 11.72
C LYS A 27 -4.08 -10.72 10.71
N LYS A 28 -3.01 -11.39 10.25
CA LYS A 28 -2.09 -10.87 9.23
C LYS A 28 -2.80 -10.67 7.90
N GLN A 29 -3.63 -11.62 7.48
CA GLN A 29 -4.44 -11.49 6.26
C GLN A 29 -5.37 -10.27 6.31
N PHE A 30 -6.11 -10.10 7.40
CA PHE A 30 -7.01 -8.96 7.58
C PHE A 30 -6.27 -7.62 7.50
N LYS A 31 -5.11 -7.54 8.16
CA LYS A 31 -4.28 -6.34 8.17
C LYS A 31 -3.67 -6.05 6.80
N LEU A 32 -3.23 -7.07 6.07
CA LEU A 32 -2.70 -6.93 4.71
C LEU A 32 -3.75 -6.38 3.73
N VAL A 33 -4.98 -6.91 3.75
CA VAL A 33 -6.07 -6.36 2.94
C VAL A 33 -6.40 -4.93 3.37
N SER A 34 -6.43 -4.67 4.68
CA SER A 34 -6.69 -3.33 5.21
C SER A 34 -5.64 -2.32 4.77
N LEU A 35 -4.37 -2.71 4.67
CA LEU A 35 -3.28 -1.89 4.15
C LEU A 35 -3.51 -1.53 2.67
N ILE A 36 -3.81 -2.54 1.82
CA ILE A 36 -4.07 -2.34 0.39
C ILE A 36 -5.29 -1.41 0.17
N LEU A 37 -6.35 -1.58 0.95
CA LEU A 37 -7.54 -0.71 0.89
C LEU A 37 -7.24 0.71 1.38
N SER A 38 -6.44 0.85 2.43
CA SER A 38 -6.01 2.17 2.94
C SER A 38 -5.21 2.93 1.89
N PHE A 39 -4.29 2.24 1.20
CA PHE A 39 -3.57 2.79 0.05
C PHE A 39 -4.54 3.27 -1.04
N TYR A 40 -5.50 2.43 -1.45
CA TYR A 40 -6.50 2.81 -2.45
C TYR A 40 -7.26 4.09 -2.08
N HIS A 41 -7.79 4.17 -0.86
CA HIS A 41 -8.55 5.33 -0.42
C HIS A 41 -7.72 6.61 -0.34
N LYS A 42 -6.46 6.52 0.10
CA LYS A 42 -5.56 7.67 0.17
C LYS A 42 -5.14 8.16 -1.22
N CYS A 43 -4.81 7.24 -2.13
CA CYS A 43 -4.51 7.58 -3.53
C CYS A 43 -5.72 8.19 -4.23
N GLN A 44 -6.93 7.69 -4.00
CA GLN A 44 -8.14 8.27 -4.56
C GLN A 44 -8.31 9.75 -4.15
N LYS A 45 -8.08 10.08 -2.87
CA LYS A 45 -8.09 11.47 -2.39
C LYS A 45 -7.00 12.34 -3.01
N ALA A 46 -5.80 11.78 -3.20
CA ALA A 46 -4.71 12.48 -3.86
C ALA A 46 -5.04 12.81 -5.33
N LEU A 47 -5.64 11.86 -6.05
CA LEU A 47 -6.13 12.07 -7.43
C LEU A 47 -7.21 13.15 -7.49
N GLU A 48 -8.16 13.15 -6.55
CA GLU A 48 -9.18 14.19 -6.43
C GLU A 48 -8.57 15.58 -6.16
N SER A 49 -7.39 15.62 -5.53
CA SER A 49 -6.63 16.84 -5.25
C SER A 49 -5.75 17.31 -6.41
N GLY A 50 -5.76 16.58 -7.54
CA GLY A 50 -5.04 16.95 -8.77
C GLY A 50 -3.66 16.31 -8.95
N VAL A 51 -3.25 15.41 -8.05
CA VAL A 51 -2.03 14.59 -8.21
C VAL A 51 -2.24 13.63 -9.39
N THR A 52 -1.19 13.37 -10.19
CA THR A 52 -1.32 12.45 -11.32
C THR A 52 -1.13 10.99 -10.88
N ILE A 53 -1.62 10.05 -11.69
CA ILE A 53 -1.40 8.62 -11.45
C ILE A 53 0.11 8.30 -11.49
N ASP A 54 0.86 8.91 -12.41
CA ASP A 54 2.30 8.66 -12.57
C ASP A 54 3.11 9.09 -11.33
N ASP A 55 2.72 10.20 -10.71
CA ASP A 55 3.34 10.65 -9.45
C ASP A 55 3.10 9.62 -8.35
N ILE A 56 1.88 9.09 -8.24
CA ILE A 56 1.52 8.07 -7.25
C ILE A 56 2.27 6.76 -7.53
N THR A 57 2.30 6.27 -8.76
CA THR A 57 2.94 4.98 -9.10
C THR A 57 4.47 5.02 -8.97
N SER A 58 5.06 6.21 -9.00
CA SER A 58 6.50 6.40 -8.74
C SER A 58 6.88 6.35 -7.26
N LEU A 59 5.90 6.32 -6.34
CA LEU A 59 6.15 6.35 -4.90
C LEU A 59 6.85 5.06 -4.41
N PRO A 60 7.99 5.16 -3.69
CA PRO A 60 8.70 4.02 -3.15
C PRO A 60 7.86 3.13 -2.21
N VAL A 61 6.85 3.70 -1.54
CA VAL A 61 6.00 2.98 -0.59
C VAL A 61 5.18 1.87 -1.27
N ILE A 62 4.92 1.94 -2.57
CA ILE A 62 4.19 0.90 -3.33
C ILE A 62 4.93 -0.43 -3.27
N GLU A 63 6.26 -0.42 -3.42
CA GLU A 63 7.06 -1.64 -3.31
C GLU A 63 6.99 -2.23 -1.89
N LYS A 64 6.95 -1.37 -0.86
CA LYS A 64 6.82 -1.81 0.53
C LYS A 64 5.47 -2.49 0.79
N ILE A 65 4.38 -1.95 0.22
CA ILE A 65 3.06 -2.59 0.29
C ILE A 65 3.11 -3.98 -0.36
N GLY A 66 3.75 -4.12 -1.53
CA GLY A 66 3.85 -5.42 -2.19
C GLY A 66 4.70 -6.45 -1.45
N ARG A 67 5.74 -5.99 -0.74
CA ARG A 67 6.58 -6.84 0.12
C ARG A 67 5.97 -7.09 1.50
N ALA A 68 4.88 -6.42 1.87
CA ALA A 68 4.30 -6.56 3.20
C ALA A 68 3.93 -8.01 3.53
N LYS A 69 3.51 -8.80 2.53
CA LYS A 69 3.14 -10.21 2.73
C LYS A 69 4.24 -11.08 3.32
N THR A 70 5.52 -10.76 3.11
CA THR A 70 6.66 -11.52 3.65
C THR A 70 7.10 -11.03 5.03
N ILE A 71 6.44 -10.04 5.62
CA ILE A 71 6.77 -9.54 6.96
C ILE A 71 6.34 -10.57 8.02
N ALA A 72 7.19 -10.77 9.03
CA ALA A 72 6.92 -11.72 10.11
C ALA A 72 5.68 -11.30 10.94
N PRO A 73 4.81 -12.25 11.35
CA PRO A 73 3.54 -11.92 12.01
C PRO A 73 3.65 -11.12 13.32
N ASP A 74 4.77 -11.24 14.04
CA ASP A 74 5.05 -10.59 15.32
C ASP A 74 5.31 -9.09 15.19
N ILE A 75 5.87 -8.66 14.06
CA ILE A 75 6.15 -7.24 13.77
C ILE A 75 5.17 -6.62 12.76
N PHE A 76 4.28 -7.43 12.18
CA PHE A 76 3.42 -7.05 11.06
C PHE A 76 2.59 -5.79 11.30
N ASP A 77 1.98 -5.67 12.49
CA ASP A 77 1.14 -4.52 12.83
C ASP A 77 1.98 -3.22 12.84
N ALA A 78 3.15 -3.25 13.49
CA ALA A 78 4.01 -2.08 13.59
C ALA A 78 4.60 -1.67 12.23
N GLU A 79 4.91 -2.64 11.37
CA GLU A 79 5.38 -2.34 10.01
C GLU A 79 4.26 -1.78 9.13
N CYS A 80 3.03 -2.30 9.25
CA CYS A 80 1.88 -1.73 8.55
C CYS A 80 1.64 -0.27 8.93
N ASP A 81 1.74 0.07 10.21
CA ASP A 81 1.59 1.45 10.70
C ASP A 81 2.68 2.35 10.09
N LYS A 82 3.95 1.91 10.07
CA LYS A 82 5.04 2.64 9.41
C LYS A 82 4.80 2.84 7.92
N ILE A 83 4.33 1.81 7.21
CA ILE A 83 4.04 1.92 5.77
C ILE A 83 2.92 2.94 5.52
N ILE A 84 1.92 3.01 6.41
CA ILE A 84 0.85 4.00 6.32
C ILE A 84 1.37 5.41 6.57
N ASP A 85 2.20 5.60 7.59
CA ASP A 85 2.81 6.90 7.89
C ASP A 85 3.69 7.38 6.72
N GLU A 86 4.53 6.49 6.17
CA GLU A 86 5.36 6.80 5.00
C GLU A 86 4.52 7.13 3.76
N LEU A 87 3.38 6.45 3.58
CA LEU A 87 2.47 6.75 2.48
C LEU A 87 1.86 8.14 2.64
N ASP A 88 1.47 8.53 3.86
CA ASP A 88 0.94 9.87 4.12
C ASP A 88 1.99 10.95 3.90
N ASP A 89 3.21 10.74 4.38
CA ASP A 89 4.32 11.65 4.15
C ASP A 89 4.61 11.81 2.66
N GLN A 90 4.70 10.71 1.91
CA GLN A 90 4.96 10.73 0.47
C GLN A 90 3.83 11.39 -0.31
N LEU A 91 2.56 11.07 -0.01
CA LEU A 91 1.41 11.70 -0.65
C LEU A 91 1.35 13.21 -0.35
N SER A 92 1.69 13.62 0.87
CA SER A 92 1.73 15.05 1.22
C SER A 92 2.84 15.79 0.46
N SER A 93 3.98 15.14 0.22
CA SER A 93 5.11 15.75 -0.50
C SER A 93 4.79 16.04 -1.98
N ILE A 94 3.99 15.18 -2.61
CA ILE A 94 3.54 15.38 -4.00
C ILE A 94 2.26 16.22 -4.09
N SER A 95 1.54 16.40 -2.98
CA SER A 95 0.37 17.26 -2.87
C SER A 95 0.78 18.71 -2.57
N THR A 96 1.38 19.40 -3.53
CA THR A 96 1.66 20.85 -3.43
C THR A 96 0.47 21.68 -3.97
N PRO A 97 0.07 22.81 -3.33
CA PRO A 97 -1.18 23.52 -3.65
C PRO A 97 -1.09 24.39 -4.92
N GLY A 98 -2.00 24.15 -5.86
CA GLY A 98 -2.22 24.99 -7.05
C GLY A 98 -2.38 24.09 -8.27
N ILE A 99 -3.57 23.93 -8.83
CA ILE A 99 -4.32 24.97 -9.54
C ILE A 99 -5.82 24.77 -9.25
N LYS A 100 -6.47 25.78 -8.65
CA LYS A 100 -7.92 25.94 -8.77
C LYS A 100 -8.21 26.04 -10.27
N LYS A 101 -8.86 25.02 -10.85
CA LYS A 101 -9.45 25.16 -12.19
C LYS A 101 -10.48 26.28 -12.12
N ALA A 102 -10.23 27.32 -12.91
CA ALA A 102 -11.17 28.38 -13.25
C ALA A 102 -12.35 27.83 -14.06
#